data_AF-A0A2M8Q965-F1
#
_entry.id   AF-A0A2M8Q965-F1
#
_cell.length_a   1.000
_cell.length_b   1.000
_cell.length_c   1.000
_cell.angle_alpha   90.00
_cell.angle_beta   90.00
_cell.angle_gamma   90.00
#
_symmetry.space_group_name_H-M   'P 1'
#
loop_
_entity.id
_entity.type
_entity.pdbx_description
1 polymer ?
#
loop_
_entity_poly.entity_id
_entity_poly.type
_entity_poly.pdbx_seq_one_letter_code
_entity_poly.pdbx_strand_id
1 'polypeptide(L)'
;PLLAPVAGFVDPAREPTFLTLETSQYYMGPLVEAAIEEGAFDAVRVERPRIVSQVLDNLNKAALHGLSIDEAYERLELAVPPGEQRTARLNALRAARRISHQFRQRCLQETLLDFSLQVQLFNEHVLTNPWSRTHLFRTHRHLIYDNAEEDTFSAHRLIGEWLPQLESALIIVDSDAGYRTFLGADPVGVETLRRLCEEEIVFERSHVMPPALAHLSQRIDALFDGRRRIPAPPTSEPAATPALVIPDQLFRFYPQMIAWTAEQIGRLVHQEGVPPGEIAVLAPFVSDALRFSLQTALEHRNVPLATH
;
A
#
# COMPACT_ATOMS: atom_id res chain seq x y z
N PRO A 1 23.42 -12.09 15.77
CA PRO A 1 23.61 -13.35 16.55
C PRO A 1 22.52 -13.70 17.59
N LEU A 2 21.62 -12.78 18.00
CA LEU A 2 20.63 -13.09 19.06
C LEU A 2 19.50 -14.04 18.60
N LEU A 3 19.01 -13.89 17.37
CA LEU A 3 17.84 -14.60 16.86
C LEU A 3 18.20 -15.67 15.81
N ALA A 4 19.47 -15.71 15.39
CA ALA A 4 19.92 -16.60 14.32
C ALA A 4 19.69 -18.09 14.59
N PRO A 5 19.88 -18.63 15.82
CA PRO A 5 19.66 -20.06 16.09
C PRO A 5 18.19 -20.49 15.98
N VAL A 6 17.25 -19.56 16.10
CA VAL A 6 15.80 -19.86 16.08
C VAL A 6 15.13 -19.47 14.77
N ALA A 7 15.83 -18.73 13.90
CA ALA A 7 15.32 -18.20 12.63
C ALA A 7 15.25 -19.24 11.49
N GLY A 8 15.63 -20.49 11.74
CA GLY A 8 15.53 -21.59 10.77
C GLY A 8 16.61 -21.63 9.69
N PHE A 9 17.64 -20.77 9.76
CA PHE A 9 18.78 -20.81 8.84
C PHE A 9 19.62 -22.07 9.03
N VAL A 10 20.15 -22.61 7.92
CA VAL A 10 21.05 -23.78 7.94
C VAL A 10 22.40 -23.44 8.56
N ASP A 11 22.92 -22.23 8.32
CA ASP A 11 24.13 -21.71 8.96
C ASP A 11 23.80 -20.43 9.76
N PRO A 12 23.44 -20.56 11.05
CA PRO A 12 23.13 -19.42 11.91
C PRO A 12 24.32 -18.49 12.22
N ALA A 13 25.56 -18.90 11.91
CA ALA A 13 26.74 -18.08 12.14
C ALA A 13 27.01 -17.13 10.97
N ARG A 14 26.47 -17.44 9.78
CA ARG A 14 26.59 -16.59 8.60
C ARG A 14 25.70 -15.36 8.71
N GLU A 15 26.23 -14.21 8.30
CA GLU A 15 25.47 -12.97 8.23
C GLU A 15 24.44 -13.03 7.09
N PRO A 16 23.17 -12.66 7.33
CA PRO A 16 22.14 -12.75 6.32
C PRO A 16 22.27 -11.66 5.25
N THR A 17 22.04 -12.04 4.00
CA THR A 17 21.98 -11.11 2.86
C THR A 17 20.54 -10.68 2.62
N PHE A 18 20.25 -9.38 2.77
CA PHE A 18 18.95 -8.80 2.46
C PHE A 18 18.75 -8.70 0.95
N LEU A 19 17.62 -9.21 0.47
CA LEU A 19 17.26 -9.15 -0.94
C LEU A 19 16.36 -7.94 -1.22
N THR A 20 16.70 -7.21 -2.27
CA THR A 20 15.80 -6.28 -2.96
C THR A 20 14.73 -7.04 -3.76
N LEU A 21 13.78 -6.32 -4.37
CA LEU A 21 12.81 -6.93 -5.27
C LEU A 21 13.49 -7.61 -6.47
N GLU A 22 14.44 -6.92 -7.10
CA GLU A 22 15.15 -7.39 -8.29
C GLU A 22 16.00 -8.63 -7.98
N THR A 23 16.67 -8.63 -6.82
CA THR A 23 17.46 -9.79 -6.40
C THR A 23 16.57 -10.95 -5.97
N SER A 24 15.42 -10.69 -5.34
CA SER A 24 14.40 -11.72 -5.07
C SER A 24 13.90 -12.36 -6.38
N GLN A 25 13.62 -11.55 -7.41
CA GLN A 25 13.24 -12.03 -8.74
C GLN A 25 14.35 -12.86 -9.38
N TYR A 26 15.61 -12.46 -9.23
CA TYR A 26 16.77 -13.22 -9.71
C TYR A 26 16.84 -14.62 -9.07
N TYR A 27 16.69 -14.73 -7.75
CA TYR A 27 16.74 -16.02 -7.06
C TYR A 27 15.50 -16.90 -7.31
N MET A 28 14.33 -16.28 -7.55
CA MET A 28 13.07 -16.95 -7.90
C MET A 28 13.06 -17.46 -9.35
N GLY A 29 13.73 -16.74 -10.25
CA GLY A 29 13.72 -16.97 -11.69
C GLY A 29 13.99 -18.41 -12.13
N PRO A 30 15.04 -19.08 -11.62
CA PRO A 30 15.33 -20.48 -11.95
C PRO A 30 14.28 -21.48 -11.48
N LEU A 31 13.63 -21.23 -10.33
CA LEU A 31 12.59 -22.13 -9.80
C LEU A 31 11.33 -22.07 -10.66
N VAL A 32 10.97 -20.87 -11.12
CA VAL A 32 9.87 -20.67 -12.05
C VAL A 32 10.19 -21.28 -13.42
N GLU A 33 11.42 -21.12 -13.91
CA GLU A 33 11.87 -21.69 -15.18
C GLU A 33 11.77 -23.21 -15.19
N ALA A 34 12.27 -23.88 -14.15
CA ALA A 34 12.13 -25.33 -13.99
C ALA A 34 10.65 -25.78 -13.99
N ALA A 35 9.76 -25.05 -13.32
CA ALA A 35 8.34 -25.37 -13.30
C ALA A 35 7.66 -25.16 -14.66
N ILE A 36 8.09 -24.16 -15.45
CA ILE A 36 7.62 -23.97 -16.83
C ILE A 36 8.09 -25.13 -17.71
N GLU A 37 9.35 -25.55 -17.61
CA GLU A 37 9.89 -26.69 -18.36
C GLU A 37 9.18 -28.01 -18.04
N GLU A 38 8.69 -28.17 -16.81
CA GLU A 38 7.84 -29.29 -16.37
C GLU A 38 6.39 -29.20 -16.88
N GLY A 39 6.03 -28.16 -17.62
CA GLY A 39 4.69 -27.94 -18.17
C GLY A 39 3.65 -27.46 -17.15
N ALA A 40 4.09 -26.98 -15.98
CA ALA A 40 3.18 -26.64 -14.87
C ALA A 40 2.25 -25.43 -15.18
N PHE A 41 2.60 -24.64 -16.19
CA PHE A 41 1.87 -23.44 -16.61
C PHE A 41 1.34 -23.49 -18.04
N ASP A 42 1.47 -24.61 -18.77
CA ASP A 42 1.12 -24.72 -20.21
C ASP A 42 -0.35 -24.36 -20.52
N ALA A 43 -1.24 -24.66 -19.58
CA ALA A 43 -2.66 -24.40 -19.71
C ALA A 43 -3.08 -22.97 -19.32
N VAL A 44 -2.13 -22.11 -18.92
CA VAL A 44 -2.39 -20.72 -18.52
C VAL A 44 -1.53 -19.76 -19.35
N ARG A 45 -2.16 -18.79 -20.00
CA ARG A 45 -1.44 -17.77 -20.76
C ARG A 45 -0.85 -16.71 -19.82
N VAL A 46 0.38 -16.93 -19.37
CA VAL A 46 1.09 -16.00 -18.48
C VAL A 46 2.59 -15.99 -18.79
N GLU A 47 3.15 -14.78 -18.90
CA GLU A 47 4.57 -14.59 -19.18
C GLU A 47 5.43 -14.88 -17.93
N ARG A 48 6.64 -15.41 -18.12
CA ARG A 48 7.57 -15.74 -17.02
C ARG A 48 7.73 -14.61 -15.98
N PRO A 49 8.00 -13.34 -16.35
CA PRO A 49 8.15 -12.27 -15.37
C PRO A 49 6.89 -12.06 -14.52
N ARG A 50 5.71 -12.30 -15.11
CA ARG A 50 4.44 -12.20 -14.39
C ARG A 50 4.28 -13.34 -13.38
N ILE A 51 4.69 -14.56 -13.71
CA ILE A 51 4.68 -15.68 -12.76
C ILE A 51 5.60 -15.36 -11.58
N VAL A 52 6.84 -14.95 -11.83
CA VAL A 52 7.81 -14.59 -10.78
C VAL A 52 7.23 -13.54 -9.84
N SER A 53 6.71 -12.42 -10.38
CA SER A 53 6.13 -11.37 -9.55
C SER A 53 4.91 -11.82 -8.76
N GLN A 54 4.05 -12.67 -9.33
CA GLN A 54 2.86 -13.18 -8.62
C GLN A 54 3.21 -14.15 -7.48
N VAL A 55 4.22 -15.01 -7.66
CA VAL A 55 4.69 -15.89 -6.59
C VAL A 55 5.27 -15.06 -5.43
N LEU A 56 6.10 -14.06 -5.73
CA LEU A 56 6.65 -13.15 -4.72
C LEU A 56 5.55 -12.33 -4.02
N ASP A 57 4.57 -11.82 -4.78
CA ASP A 57 3.44 -11.07 -4.21
C ASP A 57 2.61 -11.93 -3.25
N ASN A 58 2.36 -13.20 -3.60
CA ASN A 58 1.67 -14.14 -2.70
C ASN A 58 2.46 -14.38 -1.40
N LEU A 59 3.78 -14.56 -1.48
CA LEU A 59 4.64 -14.69 -0.31
C LEU A 59 4.57 -13.44 0.59
N ASN A 60 4.69 -12.26 -0.01
CA ASN A 60 4.66 -11.00 0.71
C ASN A 60 3.31 -10.77 1.40
N LYS A 61 2.20 -10.98 0.68
CA LYS A 61 0.85 -10.86 1.22
C LYS A 61 0.59 -11.89 2.32
N ALA A 62 1.02 -13.14 2.14
CA ALA A 62 0.91 -14.15 3.18
C ALA A 62 1.60 -13.69 4.47
N ALA A 63 2.84 -13.20 4.37
CA ALA A 63 3.60 -12.72 5.52
C ALA A 63 2.94 -11.48 6.19
N LEU A 64 2.48 -10.50 5.41
CA LEU A 64 1.81 -9.30 5.92
C LEU A 64 0.46 -9.60 6.59
N HIS A 65 -0.20 -10.68 6.19
CA HIS A 65 -1.43 -11.16 6.82
C HIS A 65 -1.21 -12.24 7.90
N GLY A 66 0.04 -12.52 8.26
CA GLY A 66 0.37 -13.52 9.28
C GLY A 66 -0.02 -14.95 8.91
N LEU A 67 -0.04 -15.27 7.61
CA LEU A 67 -0.40 -16.59 7.08
C LEU A 67 0.85 -17.40 6.75
N SER A 68 0.77 -18.70 6.98
CA SER A 68 1.70 -19.64 6.36
C SER A 68 1.53 -19.67 4.84
N ILE A 69 2.57 -20.13 4.13
CA ILE A 69 2.51 -20.37 2.68
C ILE A 69 1.31 -21.28 2.36
N ASP A 70 1.11 -22.31 3.18
CA ASP A 70 0.06 -23.30 2.97
C ASP A 70 -1.35 -22.73 3.12
N GLU A 71 -1.63 -21.98 4.19
CA GLU A 71 -2.92 -21.32 4.40
C GLU A 71 -3.24 -20.30 3.31
N ALA A 72 -2.24 -19.54 2.86
CA ALA A 72 -2.41 -18.57 1.79
C ALA A 72 -2.83 -19.25 0.47
N TYR A 73 -2.13 -20.32 0.08
CA TYR A 73 -2.46 -21.04 -1.15
C TYR A 73 -3.77 -21.83 -1.05
N GLU A 74 -4.12 -22.36 0.12
CA GLU A 74 -5.42 -23.00 0.34
C GLU A 74 -6.58 -22.01 0.13
N ARG A 75 -6.46 -20.79 0.64
CA ARG A 75 -7.45 -19.72 0.39
C ARG A 75 -7.51 -19.31 -1.08
N LEU A 76 -6.37 -19.20 -1.75
CA LEU A 76 -6.31 -18.89 -3.18
C LEU A 76 -7.00 -19.97 -4.02
N GLU A 77 -6.80 -21.26 -3.71
CA GLU A 77 -7.47 -22.37 -4.39
C GLU A 77 -8.99 -22.34 -4.20
N LEU A 78 -9.47 -21.96 -3.00
CA LEU A 78 -10.90 -21.78 -2.73
C LEU A 78 -11.51 -20.59 -3.49
N ALA A 79 -10.73 -19.54 -3.76
CA ALA A 79 -11.17 -18.36 -4.48
C ALA A 79 -11.22 -18.56 -6.01
N VAL A 80 -10.74 -19.69 -6.55
CA VAL A 80 -10.77 -19.94 -8.00
C VAL A 80 -12.22 -20.09 -8.47
N PRO A 81 -12.70 -19.22 -9.39
CA PRO A 81 -14.08 -19.28 -9.85
C PRO A 81 -14.36 -20.55 -10.66
N PRO A 82 -15.61 -21.03 -10.66
CA PRO A 82 -16.02 -22.14 -11.52
C PRO A 82 -15.87 -21.78 -13.01
N GLY A 83 -15.58 -22.78 -13.85
CA GLY A 83 -15.47 -22.62 -15.30
C GLY A 83 -14.42 -23.54 -15.93
N GLU A 84 -14.32 -23.51 -17.26
CA GLU A 84 -13.43 -24.37 -18.05
C GLU A 84 -11.95 -24.24 -17.65
N GLN A 85 -11.54 -23.05 -17.23
CA GLN A 85 -10.16 -22.75 -16.83
C GLN A 85 -9.84 -23.11 -15.37
N ARG A 86 -10.80 -23.65 -14.61
CA ARG A 86 -10.63 -23.90 -13.17
C ARG A 86 -9.48 -24.86 -12.89
N THR A 87 -9.43 -25.99 -13.60
CA THR A 87 -8.37 -27.01 -13.41
C THR A 87 -6.98 -26.45 -13.72
N ALA A 88 -6.85 -25.70 -14.81
CA ALA A 88 -5.60 -25.04 -15.19
C ALA A 88 -5.12 -24.06 -14.11
N ARG A 89 -6.03 -23.22 -13.59
CA ARG A 89 -5.73 -22.26 -12.51
C ARG A 89 -5.32 -22.96 -11.21
N LEU A 90 -6.00 -24.04 -10.83
CA LEU A 90 -5.63 -24.82 -9.65
C LEU A 90 -4.24 -25.45 -9.79
N ASN A 91 -3.92 -26.02 -10.95
CA ASN A 91 -2.58 -26.57 -11.21
C ASN A 91 -1.50 -25.49 -11.13
N ALA A 92 -1.74 -24.31 -11.71
CA ALA A 92 -0.84 -23.17 -11.61
C ALA A 92 -0.64 -22.70 -10.15
N LEU A 93 -1.70 -22.66 -9.34
CA LEU A 93 -1.60 -22.32 -7.91
C LEU A 93 -0.82 -23.36 -7.12
N ARG A 94 -1.02 -24.65 -7.38
CA ARG A 94 -0.25 -25.73 -6.74
C ARG A 94 1.23 -25.68 -7.11
N ALA A 95 1.53 -25.38 -8.38
CA ALA A 95 2.89 -25.15 -8.84
C ALA A 95 3.51 -23.95 -8.12
N ALA A 96 2.78 -22.84 -8.03
CA ALA A 96 3.21 -21.64 -7.32
C ALA A 96 3.42 -21.88 -5.81
N ARG A 97 2.60 -22.71 -5.15
CA ARG A 97 2.81 -23.15 -3.75
C ARG A 97 4.12 -23.90 -3.59
N ARG A 98 4.40 -24.86 -4.48
CA ARG A 98 5.68 -25.61 -4.48
C ARG A 98 6.87 -24.67 -4.68
N ILE A 99 6.80 -23.77 -5.65
CA ILE A 99 7.85 -22.77 -5.92
C ILE A 99 8.09 -21.89 -4.69
N SER A 100 7.02 -21.45 -4.02
CA SER A 100 7.11 -20.64 -2.80
C SER A 100 7.87 -21.36 -1.68
N HIS A 101 7.59 -22.65 -1.46
CA HIS A 101 8.33 -23.48 -0.51
C HIS A 101 9.79 -23.68 -0.91
N GLN A 102 10.07 -23.96 -2.19
CA GLN A 102 11.44 -24.09 -2.70
C GLN A 102 12.23 -22.79 -2.53
N PHE A 103 11.61 -21.65 -2.81
CA PHE A 103 12.23 -20.34 -2.63
C PHE A 103 12.53 -20.08 -1.16
N ARG A 104 11.58 -20.37 -0.26
CA ARG A 104 11.81 -20.27 1.19
C ARG A 104 12.96 -21.15 1.66
N GLN A 105 13.00 -22.41 1.23
CA GLN A 105 14.09 -23.32 1.56
C GLN A 105 15.44 -22.80 1.08
N ARG A 106 15.48 -22.25 -0.14
CA ARG A 106 16.68 -21.62 -0.69
C ARG A 106 17.12 -20.42 0.16
N CYS A 107 16.20 -19.54 0.56
CA CYS A 107 16.50 -18.43 1.46
C CYS A 107 17.14 -18.91 2.77
N LEU A 108 16.60 -19.97 3.38
CA LEU A 108 17.12 -20.52 4.63
C LEU A 108 18.49 -21.23 4.46
N GLN A 109 18.71 -21.89 3.33
CA GLN A 109 19.97 -22.58 3.01
C GLN A 109 21.10 -21.59 2.69
N GLU A 110 20.81 -20.58 1.90
CA GLU A 110 21.80 -19.60 1.42
C GLU A 110 21.92 -18.37 2.34
N THR A 111 21.18 -18.34 3.45
CA THR A 111 21.12 -17.22 4.40
C THR A 111 20.68 -15.91 3.72
N LEU A 112 19.60 -15.99 2.95
CA LEU A 112 18.99 -14.85 2.24
C LEU A 112 17.71 -14.41 2.97
N LEU A 113 17.45 -13.11 2.93
CA LEU A 113 16.27 -12.48 3.53
C LEU A 113 15.46 -11.75 2.45
N ASP A 114 14.51 -12.45 1.85
CA ASP A 114 13.46 -11.80 1.07
C ASP A 114 12.45 -11.09 1.97
N PHE A 115 11.65 -10.18 1.41
CA PHE A 115 10.70 -9.37 2.18
C PHE A 115 9.74 -10.22 3.02
N SER A 116 9.21 -11.33 2.49
CA SER A 116 8.27 -12.18 3.23
C SER A 116 8.92 -12.82 4.46
N LEU A 117 10.16 -13.28 4.33
CA LEU A 117 10.91 -13.87 5.43
C LEU A 117 11.34 -12.81 6.45
N GLN A 118 11.69 -11.59 6.00
CA GLN A 118 11.97 -10.48 6.91
C GLN A 118 10.77 -10.17 7.80
N VAL A 119 9.57 -10.04 7.22
CA VAL A 119 8.34 -9.79 7.97
C VAL A 119 8.07 -10.91 8.97
N GLN A 120 8.18 -12.18 8.56
CA GLN A 120 7.96 -13.31 9.46
C GLN A 120 8.96 -13.37 10.60
N LEU A 121 10.27 -13.27 10.33
CA LEU A 121 11.29 -13.29 11.38
C LEU A 121 11.17 -12.09 12.33
N PHE A 122 10.81 -10.92 11.79
CA PHE A 122 10.53 -9.76 12.61
C PHE A 122 9.36 -10.04 13.54
N ASN A 123 8.26 -10.54 12.99
CA ASN A 123 7.03 -10.80 13.72
C ASN A 123 7.15 -11.87 14.79
N GLU A 124 7.84 -12.96 14.48
CA GLU A 124 7.93 -14.16 15.32
C GLU A 124 9.07 -14.08 16.34
N HIS A 125 10.18 -13.43 15.98
CA HIS A 125 11.40 -13.46 16.80
C HIS A 125 11.85 -12.08 17.29
N VAL A 126 11.85 -11.06 16.43
CA VAL A 126 12.34 -9.72 16.85
C VAL A 126 11.34 -9.09 17.81
N LEU A 127 10.06 -9.07 17.42
CA LEU A 127 9.00 -8.43 18.15
C LEU A 127 8.74 -9.10 19.50
N THR A 128 8.75 -10.43 19.54
CA THR A 128 8.46 -11.21 20.75
C THR A 128 9.63 -11.23 21.74
N ASN A 129 10.84 -10.83 21.32
CA ASN A 129 12.03 -10.87 22.16
C ASN A 129 12.01 -9.77 23.24
N PRO A 130 12.12 -10.12 24.54
CA PRO A 130 12.08 -9.15 25.63
C PRO A 130 13.18 -8.08 25.57
N TRP A 131 14.38 -8.42 25.09
CA TRP A 131 15.49 -7.46 24.99
C TRP A 131 15.25 -6.45 23.89
N SER A 132 14.78 -6.90 22.72
CA SER A 132 14.39 -6.02 21.61
C SER A 132 13.33 -5.01 22.04
N ARG A 133 12.27 -5.49 22.70
CA ARG A 133 11.19 -4.64 23.26
C ARG A 133 11.72 -3.65 24.28
N THR A 134 12.50 -4.12 25.24
CA THR A 134 13.06 -3.26 26.31
C THR A 134 13.89 -2.11 25.72
N HIS A 135 14.70 -2.39 24.71
CA HIS A 135 15.50 -1.35 24.07
C HIS A 135 14.62 -0.33 23.31
N LEU A 136 13.66 -0.83 22.53
CA LEU A 136 12.75 0.02 21.76
C LEU A 136 11.96 0.97 22.66
N PHE A 137 11.28 0.46 23.70
CA PHE A 137 10.41 1.26 24.56
C PHE A 137 11.15 2.14 25.58
N ARG A 138 12.44 1.90 25.81
CA ARG A 138 13.29 2.88 26.52
C ARG A 138 13.43 4.18 25.75
N THR A 139 13.46 4.09 24.42
CA THR A 139 13.70 5.24 23.52
C THR A 139 12.40 5.85 23.01
N HIS A 140 11.38 5.04 22.73
CA HIS A 140 10.11 5.48 22.15
C HIS A 140 8.98 5.19 23.14
N ARG A 141 8.46 6.26 23.75
CA ARG A 141 7.40 6.20 24.77
C ARG A 141 6.02 6.56 24.25
N HIS A 142 5.97 7.25 23.11
CA HIS A 142 4.75 7.76 22.51
C HIS A 142 4.67 7.32 21.05
N LEU A 143 3.45 7.05 20.59
CA LEU A 143 3.18 6.66 19.21
C LEU A 143 2.13 7.58 18.59
N ILE A 144 2.37 8.04 17.37
CA ILE A 144 1.33 8.59 16.49
C ILE A 144 1.25 7.67 15.30
N TYR A 145 0.09 7.06 15.10
CA TYR A 145 -0.18 6.12 14.02
C TYR A 145 -1.29 6.66 13.14
N ASP A 146 -0.90 7.29 12.04
CA ASP A 146 -1.79 7.90 11.08
C ASP A 146 -2.13 6.94 9.94
N ASN A 147 -3.34 7.07 9.37
CA ASN A 147 -3.81 6.32 8.21
C ASN A 147 -3.80 4.79 8.44
N ALA A 148 -4.24 4.38 9.64
CA ALA A 148 -4.12 2.99 10.11
C ALA A 148 -4.99 2.00 9.31
N GLU A 149 -6.15 2.39 8.82
CA GLU A 149 -7.07 1.57 8.02
C GLU A 149 -6.51 1.14 6.66
N GLU A 150 -5.47 1.82 6.19
CA GLU A 150 -4.78 1.51 4.94
C GLU A 150 -3.53 0.64 5.14
N ASP A 151 -3.24 0.27 6.39
CA ASP A 151 -2.09 -0.55 6.75
C ASP A 151 -2.47 -2.03 6.94
N THR A 152 -1.45 -2.87 7.04
CA THR A 152 -1.56 -4.33 7.02
C THR A 152 -1.88 -4.92 8.39
N PHE A 153 -2.45 -6.14 8.39
CA PHE A 153 -2.66 -6.91 9.63
C PHE A 153 -1.39 -7.03 10.48
N SER A 154 -0.23 -7.26 9.85
CA SER A 154 1.06 -7.31 10.54
C SER A 154 1.39 -6.02 11.29
N ALA A 155 1.10 -4.86 10.69
CA ALA A 155 1.31 -3.57 11.33
C ALA A 155 0.33 -3.39 12.51
N HIS A 156 -0.94 -3.74 12.34
CA HIS A 156 -1.91 -3.67 13.44
C HIS A 156 -1.53 -4.58 14.60
N ARG A 157 -1.08 -5.80 14.32
CA ARG A 157 -0.58 -6.73 15.34
C ARG A 157 0.61 -6.12 16.10
N LEU A 158 1.54 -5.51 15.36
CA LEU A 158 2.69 -4.81 15.93
C LEU A 158 2.24 -3.72 16.90
N ILE A 159 1.36 -2.83 16.45
CA ILE A 159 0.84 -1.74 17.28
C ILE A 159 0.09 -2.29 18.49
N GLY A 160 -0.75 -3.32 18.30
CA GLY A 160 -1.49 -3.95 19.40
C GLY A 160 -0.59 -4.51 20.50
N GLU A 161 0.56 -5.07 20.16
CA GLU A 161 1.55 -5.54 21.15
C GLU A 161 2.32 -4.40 21.83
N TRP A 162 2.42 -3.25 21.17
CA TRP A 162 3.15 -2.08 21.66
C TRP A 162 2.31 -1.21 22.60
N LEU A 163 1.02 -1.03 22.30
CA LEU A 163 0.13 -0.16 23.07
C LEU A 163 0.24 -0.35 24.60
N PRO A 164 0.24 -1.58 25.16
CA PRO A 164 0.33 -1.77 26.61
C PRO A 164 1.67 -1.34 27.24
N GLN A 165 2.70 -1.07 26.44
CA GLN A 165 4.04 -0.70 26.90
C GLN A 165 4.38 0.79 26.70
N LEU A 166 3.54 1.51 25.96
CA LEU A 166 3.73 2.93 25.66
C LEU A 166 3.12 3.77 26.79
N GLU A 167 3.65 4.99 26.98
CA GLU A 167 3.08 5.97 27.91
C GLU A 167 1.84 6.66 27.32
N SER A 168 1.81 6.83 25.99
CA SER A 168 0.60 7.29 25.28
C SER A 168 0.64 6.90 23.79
N ALA A 169 -0.54 6.86 23.17
CA ALA A 169 -0.66 6.66 21.72
C ALA A 169 -1.82 7.47 21.15
N LEU A 170 -1.66 7.93 19.91
CA LEU A 170 -2.71 8.51 19.09
C LEU A 170 -2.82 7.69 17.81
N ILE A 171 -3.98 7.07 17.58
CA ILE A 171 -4.28 6.33 16.35
C ILE A 171 -5.32 7.13 15.57
N ILE A 172 -5.00 7.46 14.32
CA ILE A 172 -5.83 8.29 13.44
C ILE A 172 -6.32 7.40 12.30
N VAL A 173 -7.63 7.49 12.04
CA VAL A 173 -8.34 6.64 11.08
C VAL A 173 -9.33 7.51 10.32
N ASP A 174 -9.45 7.30 9.02
CA ASP A 174 -10.59 7.81 8.23
C ASP A 174 -11.68 6.73 8.09
N SER A 175 -12.91 7.08 8.48
CA SER A 175 -14.07 6.17 8.44
C SER A 175 -14.51 5.78 7.02
N ASP A 176 -14.17 6.58 6.01
CA ASP A 176 -14.51 6.34 4.61
C ASP A 176 -13.31 5.86 3.77
N ALA A 177 -12.24 5.39 4.42
CA ALA A 177 -11.03 4.85 3.77
C ALA A 177 -10.99 3.31 3.74
N GLY A 178 -9.79 2.71 3.60
CA GLY A 178 -9.59 1.27 3.38
C GLY A 178 -9.49 0.90 1.89
N TYR A 179 -9.18 1.88 1.04
CA TYR A 179 -9.10 1.70 -0.41
C TYR A 179 -7.96 0.78 -0.83
N ARG A 180 -6.92 0.61 0.00
CA ARG A 180 -5.75 -0.25 -0.26
C ARG A 180 -5.94 -1.68 0.20
N THR A 181 -7.16 -2.13 0.47
CA THR A 181 -7.45 -3.56 0.79
C THR A 181 -6.88 -4.50 -0.28
N PHE A 182 -6.94 -4.12 -1.57
CA PHE A 182 -6.36 -4.91 -2.67
C PHE A 182 -4.82 -4.97 -2.64
N LEU A 183 -4.17 -4.05 -1.94
CA LEU A 183 -2.73 -4.00 -1.67
C LEU A 183 -2.35 -4.65 -0.33
N GLY A 184 -3.32 -5.20 0.41
CA GLY A 184 -3.09 -5.90 1.69
C GLY A 184 -3.45 -5.10 2.93
N ALA A 185 -4.13 -3.95 2.79
CA ALA A 185 -4.67 -3.25 3.96
C ALA A 185 -5.71 -4.10 4.70
N ASP A 186 -5.78 -3.95 6.03
CA ASP A 186 -6.74 -4.61 6.90
C ASP A 186 -7.61 -3.57 7.66
N PRO A 187 -8.53 -2.87 6.97
CA PRO A 187 -9.37 -1.85 7.63
C PRO A 187 -10.21 -2.42 8.78
N VAL A 188 -10.51 -3.73 8.78
CA VAL A 188 -11.22 -4.42 9.86
C VAL A 188 -10.34 -4.55 11.11
N GLY A 189 -9.02 -4.70 10.94
CA GLY A 189 -8.04 -4.78 12.01
C GLY A 189 -8.02 -3.55 12.93
N VAL A 190 -8.40 -2.37 12.40
CA VAL A 190 -8.52 -1.11 13.16
C VAL A 190 -9.48 -1.25 14.35
N GLU A 191 -10.57 -2.00 14.20
CA GLU A 191 -11.52 -2.23 15.29
C GLU A 191 -10.88 -2.95 16.48
N THR A 192 -9.86 -3.78 16.24
CA THR A 192 -9.08 -4.41 17.32
C THR A 192 -8.21 -3.39 18.04
N LEU A 193 -7.59 -2.46 17.30
CA LEU A 193 -6.80 -1.37 17.89
C LEU A 193 -7.68 -0.41 18.68
N ARG A 194 -8.87 -0.07 18.16
CA ARG A 194 -9.85 0.79 18.85
C ARG A 194 -10.21 0.25 20.24
N ARG A 195 -10.40 -1.07 20.37
CA ARG A 195 -10.67 -1.72 21.67
C ARG A 195 -9.52 -1.67 22.67
N LEU A 196 -8.30 -1.39 22.21
CA LEU A 196 -7.12 -1.24 23.06
C LEU A 196 -6.91 0.22 23.50
N CYS A 197 -7.64 1.18 22.91
CA CYS A 197 -7.61 2.58 23.29
C CYS A 197 -8.57 2.86 24.45
N GLU A 198 -8.18 3.77 25.33
CA GLU A 198 -9.00 4.20 26.47
C GLU A 198 -10.12 5.17 26.05
N GLU A 199 -9.83 5.98 25.03
CA GLU A 199 -10.72 7.03 24.53
C GLU A 199 -10.87 6.93 23.01
N GLU A 200 -12.05 7.33 22.52
CA GLU A 200 -12.36 7.47 21.11
C GLU A 200 -12.92 8.88 20.87
N ILE A 201 -12.35 9.58 19.89
CA ILE A 201 -12.78 10.92 19.50
C ILE A 201 -13.14 10.89 18.03
N VAL A 202 -14.38 11.24 17.72
CA VAL A 202 -14.89 11.30 16.35
C VAL A 202 -15.04 12.77 15.92
N PHE A 203 -14.41 13.12 14.80
CA PHE A 203 -14.58 14.43 14.17
C PHE A 203 -15.61 14.35 13.05
N GLU A 204 -16.81 14.86 13.30
CA GLU A 204 -17.92 14.83 12.32
C GLU A 204 -17.83 15.93 11.25
N ARG A 205 -16.87 16.84 11.37
CA ARG A 205 -16.71 17.97 10.45
C ARG A 205 -15.24 18.24 10.14
N SER A 206 -14.98 18.64 8.91
CA SER A 206 -13.67 19.17 8.54
C SER A 206 -13.47 20.57 9.13
N HIS A 207 -12.28 20.81 9.66
CA HIS A 207 -11.85 22.11 10.18
C HIS A 207 -11.02 22.92 9.16
N VAL A 208 -10.69 22.32 8.02
CA VAL A 208 -9.83 22.92 6.99
C VAL A 208 -10.50 23.02 5.62
N MET A 209 -11.57 22.26 5.37
CA MET A 209 -12.25 22.23 4.07
C MET A 209 -13.05 23.53 3.84
N PRO A 210 -12.82 24.24 2.72
CA PRO A 210 -13.62 25.41 2.35
C PRO A 210 -15.10 25.04 2.09
N PRO A 211 -16.07 25.93 2.39
CA PRO A 211 -17.50 25.65 2.19
C PRO A 211 -17.88 25.24 0.76
N ALA A 212 -17.22 25.83 -0.24
CA ALA A 212 -17.48 25.50 -1.64
C ALA A 212 -17.12 24.04 -1.97
N LEU A 213 -16.02 23.53 -1.41
CA LEU A 213 -15.59 22.15 -1.59
C LEU A 213 -16.48 21.18 -0.80
N ALA A 214 -16.89 21.56 0.41
CA ALA A 214 -17.86 20.80 1.19
C ALA A 214 -19.19 20.61 0.42
N HIS A 215 -19.68 21.66 -0.23
CA HIS A 215 -20.87 21.59 -1.06
C HIS A 215 -20.67 20.70 -2.29
N LEU A 216 -19.51 20.77 -2.94
CA LEU A 216 -19.18 19.88 -4.07
C LEU A 216 -19.20 18.42 -3.64
N SER A 217 -18.55 18.08 -2.52
CA SER A 217 -18.55 16.71 -1.97
C SER A 217 -19.98 16.19 -1.76
N GLN A 218 -20.84 16.98 -1.13
CA GLN A 218 -22.24 16.58 -0.90
C GLN A 218 -23.03 16.34 -2.18
N ARG A 219 -22.77 17.12 -3.24
CA ARG A 219 -23.41 16.89 -4.54
C ARG A 219 -22.92 15.60 -5.18
N ILE A 220 -21.64 15.27 -5.03
CA ILE A 220 -21.07 14.02 -5.50
C ILE A 220 -21.65 12.84 -4.70
N ASP A 221 -21.69 12.94 -3.38
CA ASP A 221 -22.26 11.91 -2.49
C ASP A 221 -23.72 11.64 -2.82
N ALA A 222 -24.52 12.69 -3.06
CA ALA A 222 -25.91 12.55 -3.46
C ALA A 222 -26.13 11.83 -4.81
N LEU A 223 -25.12 11.82 -5.70
CA LEU A 223 -25.16 11.07 -6.96
C LEU A 223 -24.83 9.59 -6.75
N PHE A 224 -23.91 9.27 -5.83
CA PHE A 224 -23.48 7.90 -5.56
C PHE A 224 -24.40 7.18 -4.57
N ASP A 225 -24.88 7.86 -3.52
CA ASP A 225 -25.62 7.23 -2.43
C ASP A 225 -26.61 8.22 -1.76
N GLY A 226 -27.91 8.02 -1.95
CA GLY A 226 -28.96 8.91 -1.40
C GLY A 226 -29.06 8.91 0.14
N ARG A 227 -28.24 8.13 0.84
CA ARG A 227 -28.32 7.86 2.30
C ARG A 227 -27.20 8.49 3.12
N ARG A 228 -26.13 8.99 2.50
CA ARG A 228 -25.02 9.67 3.19
C ARG A 228 -25.19 11.18 3.06
N ARG A 229 -25.84 11.81 4.04
CA ARG A 229 -25.92 13.28 4.15
C ARG A 229 -25.09 13.73 5.33
N ILE A 230 -23.86 14.17 5.09
CA ILE A 230 -23.16 15.03 6.05
C ILE A 230 -23.86 16.40 6.01
N PRO A 231 -24.37 16.93 7.13
CA PRO A 231 -25.03 18.23 7.15
C PRO A 231 -24.07 19.31 6.66
N ALA A 232 -24.51 20.12 5.68
CA ALA A 232 -23.75 21.29 5.27
C ALA A 232 -23.73 22.31 6.41
N PRO A 233 -22.59 22.98 6.67
CA PRO A 233 -22.67 24.25 7.38
C PRO A 233 -23.63 25.18 6.62
N PRO A 234 -24.47 25.96 7.33
CA PRO A 234 -25.37 26.90 6.69
C PRO A 234 -24.56 27.84 5.79
N THR A 235 -25.05 28.04 4.57
CA THR A 235 -24.45 28.93 3.56
C THR A 235 -24.47 30.37 4.05
N SER A 236 -23.35 30.84 4.59
CA SER A 236 -23.05 32.26 4.69
C SER A 236 -22.11 32.61 3.53
N GLU A 237 -22.69 33.27 2.52
CA GLU A 237 -22.06 33.91 1.36
C GLU A 237 -21.60 32.99 0.20
N PRO A 238 -21.82 33.42 -1.06
CA PRO A 238 -21.23 32.75 -2.22
C PRO A 238 -19.71 32.84 -2.13
N ALA A 239 -19.03 31.69 -2.18
CA ALA A 239 -17.57 31.65 -2.19
C ALA A 239 -17.03 32.48 -3.37
N ALA A 240 -16.01 33.30 -3.11
CA ALA A 240 -15.38 34.16 -4.11
C ALA A 240 -14.71 33.36 -5.25
N THR A 241 -14.36 32.10 -4.99
CA THR A 241 -13.71 31.18 -5.96
C THR A 241 -14.50 29.88 -6.10
N PRO A 242 -14.71 29.39 -7.35
CA PRO A 242 -15.41 28.14 -7.59
C PRO A 242 -14.59 26.94 -7.10
N ALA A 243 -15.24 25.95 -6.46
CA ALA A 243 -14.57 24.74 -5.98
C ALA A 243 -14.11 23.79 -7.08
N LEU A 244 -14.73 23.86 -8.26
CA LEU A 244 -14.39 23.04 -9.42
C LEU A 244 -14.29 23.94 -10.65
N VAL A 245 -13.12 23.90 -11.28
CA VAL A 245 -12.86 24.54 -12.57
C VAL A 245 -12.58 23.44 -13.58
N ILE A 246 -13.40 23.38 -14.62
CA ILE A 246 -13.21 22.48 -15.76
C ILE A 246 -12.83 23.31 -16.99
N PRO A 247 -12.04 22.78 -17.93
CA PRO A 247 -11.74 23.48 -19.16
C PRO A 247 -13.03 23.66 -19.99
N ASP A 248 -13.19 24.84 -20.59
CA ASP A 248 -14.33 25.15 -21.48
C ASP A 248 -14.33 24.27 -22.75
N GLN A 249 -13.17 23.74 -23.12
CA GLN A 249 -12.98 22.87 -24.28
C GLN A 249 -12.54 21.46 -23.86
N LEU A 250 -13.04 20.47 -24.57
CA LEU A 250 -12.59 19.09 -24.43
C LEU A 250 -11.21 18.94 -25.09
N PHE A 251 -10.24 18.47 -24.31
CA PHE A 251 -8.92 18.14 -24.84
C PHE A 251 -8.94 16.79 -25.53
N ARG A 252 -8.66 16.79 -26.84
CA ARG A 252 -8.54 15.55 -27.62
C ARG A 252 -7.19 14.87 -27.43
N PHE A 253 -6.16 15.66 -27.09
CA PHE A 253 -4.78 15.18 -27.00
C PHE A 253 -4.16 15.46 -25.63
N TYR A 254 -3.35 14.51 -25.17
CA TYR A 254 -2.66 14.57 -23.89
C TYR A 254 -1.80 15.84 -23.70
N PRO A 255 -1.04 16.33 -24.70
CA PRO A 255 -0.26 17.55 -24.55
C PRO A 255 -1.12 18.81 -24.33
N GLN A 256 -2.36 18.84 -24.84
CA GLN A 256 -3.27 19.97 -24.64
C GLN A 256 -3.71 20.04 -23.17
N MET A 257 -4.05 18.88 -22.59
CA MET A 257 -4.37 18.78 -21.17
C MET A 257 -3.19 19.24 -20.31
N ILE A 258 -1.98 18.78 -20.59
CA ILE A 258 -0.77 19.18 -19.85
C ILE A 258 -0.51 20.68 -19.97
N ALA A 259 -0.59 21.23 -21.18
CA ALA A 259 -0.39 22.65 -21.41
C ALA A 259 -1.40 23.51 -20.62
N TRP A 260 -2.66 23.09 -20.61
CA TRP A 260 -3.71 23.75 -19.83
C TRP A 260 -3.48 23.62 -18.32
N THR A 261 -3.11 22.44 -17.82
CA THR A 261 -2.78 22.24 -16.40
C THR A 261 -1.61 23.14 -15.99
N ALA A 262 -0.54 23.20 -16.78
CA ALA A 262 0.60 24.07 -16.51
C ALA A 262 0.24 25.57 -16.56
N GLU A 263 -0.67 25.96 -17.45
CA GLU A 263 -1.23 27.31 -17.50
C GLU A 263 -2.03 27.64 -16.22
N GLN A 264 -2.91 26.76 -15.76
CA GLN A 264 -3.68 26.97 -14.53
C GLN A 264 -2.78 27.06 -13.29
N ILE A 265 -1.76 26.21 -13.20
CA ILE A 265 -0.77 26.28 -12.12
C ILE A 265 0.01 27.60 -12.19
N GLY A 266 0.47 28.00 -13.38
CA GLY A 266 1.16 29.28 -13.57
C GLY A 266 0.28 30.48 -13.19
N ARG A 267 -1.01 30.43 -13.49
CA ARG A 267 -2.00 31.46 -13.10
C ARG A 267 -2.12 31.54 -11.57
N LEU A 268 -2.31 30.41 -10.90
CA LEU A 268 -2.40 30.34 -9.43
C LEU A 268 -1.14 30.90 -8.76
N VAL A 269 0.04 30.50 -9.23
CA VAL A 269 1.31 30.92 -8.64
C VAL A 269 1.61 32.40 -8.90
N HIS A 270 1.57 32.83 -10.16
CA HIS A 270 2.08 34.15 -10.55
C HIS A 270 1.05 35.27 -10.46
N GLN A 271 -0.24 34.96 -10.58
CA GLN A 271 -1.31 35.96 -10.58
C GLN A 271 -2.08 35.98 -9.25
N GLU A 272 -2.32 34.82 -8.65
CA GLU A 272 -3.05 34.72 -7.38
C GLU A 272 -2.13 34.57 -6.16
N GLY A 273 -0.82 34.41 -6.37
CA GLY A 273 0.17 34.33 -5.29
C GLY A 273 0.12 33.03 -4.49
N VAL A 274 -0.49 31.97 -5.02
CA VAL A 274 -0.55 30.66 -4.36
C VAL A 274 0.85 30.04 -4.33
N PRO A 275 1.39 29.68 -3.16
CA PRO A 275 2.68 28.99 -3.08
C PRO A 275 2.66 27.67 -3.85
N PRO A 276 3.69 27.35 -4.66
CA PRO A 276 3.72 26.07 -5.39
C PRO A 276 3.56 24.84 -4.48
N GLY A 277 4.03 24.91 -3.24
CA GLY A 277 3.89 23.83 -2.24
C GLY A 277 2.46 23.58 -1.77
N GLU A 278 1.51 24.47 -2.09
CA GLU A 278 0.08 24.31 -1.79
C GLU A 278 -0.71 23.75 -2.99
N ILE A 279 -0.04 23.39 -4.08
CA ILE A 279 -0.66 22.85 -5.30
C ILE A 279 -0.26 21.39 -5.48
N ALA A 280 -1.26 20.50 -5.47
CA ALA A 280 -1.08 19.08 -5.77
C ALA A 280 -1.67 18.75 -7.15
N VAL A 281 -0.94 17.94 -7.94
CA VAL A 281 -1.42 17.38 -9.20
C VAL A 281 -1.59 15.88 -9.05
N LEU A 282 -2.83 15.41 -9.14
CA LEU A 282 -3.17 14.00 -9.04
C LEU A 282 -3.49 13.45 -10.42
N ALA A 283 -2.93 12.28 -10.76
CA ALA A 283 -3.24 11.55 -11.97
C ALA A 283 -3.42 10.06 -11.65
N PRO A 284 -4.38 9.37 -12.30
CA PRO A 284 -4.57 7.92 -12.09
C PRO A 284 -3.33 7.09 -12.41
N PHE A 285 -2.51 7.58 -13.35
CA PHE A 285 -1.24 6.97 -13.71
C PHE A 285 -0.22 8.06 -14.07
N VAL A 286 0.90 8.08 -13.36
CA VAL A 286 2.00 9.03 -13.61
C VAL A 286 3.03 8.35 -14.50
N SER A 287 2.83 8.43 -15.82
CA SER A 287 3.82 7.91 -16.78
C SER A 287 5.07 8.80 -16.83
N ASP A 288 6.20 8.25 -17.26
CA ASP A 288 7.42 9.03 -17.52
C ASP A 288 7.16 10.17 -18.52
N ALA A 289 6.33 9.92 -19.52
CA ALA A 289 5.93 10.93 -20.50
C ALA A 289 5.13 12.08 -19.86
N LEU A 290 4.19 11.78 -18.95
CA LEU A 290 3.46 12.81 -18.18
C LEU A 290 4.43 13.60 -17.32
N ARG A 291 5.26 12.89 -16.55
CA ARG A 291 6.22 13.49 -15.61
C ARG A 291 7.13 14.46 -16.34
N PHE A 292 7.78 14.00 -17.41
CA PHE A 292 8.68 14.81 -18.21
C PHE A 292 7.99 16.01 -18.87
N SER A 293 6.81 15.79 -19.47
CA SER A 293 6.08 16.84 -20.18
C SER A 293 5.57 17.93 -19.24
N LEU A 294 5.02 17.55 -18.08
CA LEU A 294 4.53 18.49 -17.07
C LEU A 294 5.69 19.25 -16.42
N GLN A 295 6.77 18.54 -16.06
CA GLN A 295 7.98 19.17 -15.53
C GLN A 295 8.52 20.23 -16.49
N THR A 296 8.71 19.87 -17.76
CA THR A 296 9.16 20.80 -18.80
C THR A 296 8.22 22.00 -18.92
N ALA A 297 6.90 21.80 -18.89
CA ALA A 297 5.93 22.88 -19.03
C ALA A 297 5.93 23.86 -17.83
N LEU A 298 6.19 23.36 -16.61
CA LEU A 298 6.28 24.14 -15.38
C LEU A 298 7.65 24.85 -15.25
N GLU A 299 8.74 24.21 -15.67
CA GLU A 299 10.07 24.82 -15.72
C GLU A 299 10.09 26.06 -16.62
N HIS A 300 9.47 26.00 -17.81
CA HIS A 300 9.30 27.18 -18.69
C HIS A 300 8.52 28.33 -18.04
N ARG A 301 7.74 28.03 -16.98
CA ARG A 301 6.97 29.01 -16.20
C ARG A 301 7.64 29.36 -14.88
N ASN A 302 8.87 28.92 -14.64
CA ASN A 302 9.59 29.10 -13.38
C ASN A 302 8.81 28.59 -12.15
N VAL A 303 8.05 27.50 -12.31
CA VAL A 303 7.33 26.84 -11.20
C VAL A 303 8.08 25.55 -10.84
N PRO A 304 8.56 25.40 -9.59
CA PRO A 304 9.22 24.17 -9.17
C PRO A 304 8.22 23.01 -9.07
N LEU A 305 8.66 21.81 -9.44
CA LEU A 305 7.88 20.58 -9.35
C LEU A 305 8.67 19.54 -8.56
N ALA A 306 8.03 18.92 -7.57
CA ALA A 306 8.49 17.69 -6.94
C ALA A 306 7.61 16.53 -7.41
N THR A 307 8.23 15.38 -7.70
CA THR A 307 7.50 14.17 -8.12
C THR A 307 7.94 13.00 -7.25
N HIS A 308 6.96 12.25 -6.75
CA HIS A 308 7.16 11.04 -5.94
C HIS A 308 6.91 9.79 -6.78
#